data_AF-A0A2L2LC06-F1
#
_entry.id   AF-A0A2L2LC06-F1
#
_cell.length_a   1.000
_cell.length_b   1.000
_cell.length_c   1.000
_cell.angle_alpha   90.00
_cell.angle_beta   90.00
_cell.angle_gamma   90.00
#
_symmetry.space_group_name_H-M   'P 1'
#
loop_
_entity.id
_entity.type
_entity.pdbx_description
1 polymer ?
#
loop_
_entity_poly.entity_id
_entity_poly.type
_entity_poly.pdbx_seq_one_letter_code
_entity_poly.pdbx_strand_id
1 'polypeptide(L)' 'MNTEELTTVFKMHTVGQTTFTRRMAILMADWFNDTPKGITLKLEAAKLITEGSWDWFCENGGVTVDHIKQVRQDRIGGAA' A
#
# COMPACT_ATOMS: atom_id res chain seq x y z
N MET A 1 -7.68 7.67 -11.24
CA MET A 1 -6.55 6.75 -11.44
C MET A 1 -6.94 5.69 -12.46
N ASN A 2 -6.21 5.62 -13.56
CA ASN A 2 -6.35 4.53 -14.54
C ASN A 2 -5.37 3.38 -14.20
N THR A 3 -5.49 2.24 -14.88
CA THR A 3 -4.67 1.04 -14.59
C THR A 3 -3.18 1.24 -14.87
N GLU A 4 -2.81 2.07 -15.84
CA GLU A 4 -1.43 2.35 -16.20
C GLU A 4 -0.70 3.17 -15.12
N GLU A 5 -1.37 4.22 -14.61
CA GLU A 5 -0.91 5.04 -13.49
C GLU A 5 -0.74 4.18 -12.23
N LEU A 6 -1.74 3.34 -11.91
CA LEU A 6 -1.68 2.41 -10.78
C LEU A 6 -0.47 1.47 -10.88
N THR A 7 -0.23 0.90 -12.07
CA THR A 7 0.89 -0.02 -12.32
C THR A 7 2.24 0.66 -12.19
N THR A 8 2.36 1.89 -12.69
CA THR A 8 3.60 2.69 -12.61
C THR A 8 3.95 3.00 -11.16
N VAL A 9 2.99 3.53 -10.40
CA VAL A 9 3.20 3.86 -8.99
C VAL A 9 3.44 2.61 -8.14
N PHE A 10 2.72 1.51 -8.43
CA PHE A 10 2.97 0.23 -7.77
C PHE A 10 4.43 -0.19 -7.90
N LYS A 11 4.97 -0.21 -9.14
CA LYS A 11 6.37 -0.57 -9.38
C LYS A 11 7.35 0.35 -8.64
N MET A 12 7.08 1.65 -8.56
CA MET A 12 7.91 2.59 -7.79
C MET A 12 7.95 2.26 -6.30
N HIS A 13 6.83 1.83 -5.71
CA HIS A 13 6.73 1.51 -4.29
C HIS A 13 7.16 0.08 -3.93
N THR A 14 7.36 -0.80 -4.91
CA THR A 14 7.72 -2.21 -4.69
C THR A 14 9.12 -2.57 -5.22
N VAL A 15 9.95 -1.60 -5.59
CA VAL A 15 11.31 -1.87 -6.07
C VAL A 15 12.11 -2.66 -5.04
N GLY A 16 12.67 -3.80 -5.45
CA GLY A 16 13.48 -4.67 -4.59
C GLY A 16 12.68 -5.47 -3.55
N GLN A 17 11.35 -5.47 -3.64
CA GLN A 17 10.47 -6.11 -2.68
C GLN A 17 9.78 -7.32 -3.31
N THR A 18 9.71 -8.41 -2.57
CA THR A 18 9.11 -9.68 -3.03
C THR A 18 7.66 -9.85 -2.60
N THR A 19 7.19 -9.03 -1.65
CA THR A 19 5.86 -9.12 -1.06
C THR A 19 5.23 -7.75 -0.92
N PHE A 20 3.90 -7.68 -1.07
CA PHE A 20 3.15 -6.46 -0.81
C PHE A 20 2.86 -6.35 0.70
N THR A 21 3.28 -5.25 1.31
CA THR A 21 3.21 -5.04 2.76
C THR A 21 2.20 -3.97 3.14
N ARG A 22 1.78 -3.96 4.42
CA ARG A 22 0.95 -2.88 4.98
C ARG A 22 1.55 -1.50 4.79
N ARG A 23 2.88 -1.38 4.91
CA ARG A 23 3.60 -0.12 4.67
C ARG A 23 3.39 0.36 3.23
N MET A 24 3.52 -0.54 2.25
CA MET A 24 3.27 -0.20 0.84
C MET A 24 1.81 0.21 0.61
N ALA A 25 0.85 -0.52 1.19
CA ALA A 25 -0.56 -0.15 1.12
C ALA A 25 -0.81 1.27 1.67
N ILE A 26 -0.19 1.64 2.79
CA ILE A 26 -0.29 3.01 3.35
C ILE A 26 0.37 4.05 2.43
N LEU A 27 1.58 3.78 1.94
CA LEU A 27 2.31 4.71 1.08
C LEU A 27 1.58 4.96 -0.24
N MET A 28 1.04 3.91 -0.86
CA MET A 28 0.26 4.05 -2.09
C MET A 28 -1.10 4.72 -1.83
N ALA A 29 -1.74 4.45 -0.70
CA ALA A 29 -2.97 5.13 -0.30
C ALA A 29 -2.74 6.64 -0.15
N ASP A 30 -1.64 7.05 0.50
CA ASP A 30 -1.23 8.46 0.59
C ASP A 30 -0.99 9.07 -0.80
N TRP A 31 -0.31 8.36 -1.71
CA TRP A 31 -0.03 8.83 -3.07
C TRP A 31 -1.32 9.12 -3.85
N PHE A 32 -2.30 8.23 -3.77
CA PHE A 32 -3.55 8.33 -4.52
C PHE A 32 -4.67 9.06 -3.78
N ASN A 33 -4.41 9.61 -2.59
CA ASN A 33 -5.42 10.17 -1.69
C ASN A 33 -6.62 9.20 -1.50
N ASP A 34 -6.29 7.95 -1.19
CA ASP A 34 -7.21 6.84 -0.99
C ASP A 34 -6.99 6.22 0.40
N THR A 35 -7.74 5.18 0.71
CA THR A 35 -7.55 4.36 1.91
C THR A 35 -6.66 3.15 1.61
N PRO A 36 -5.93 2.60 2.62
CA PRO A 36 -5.18 1.35 2.45
C PRO A 36 -6.04 0.19 1.94
N LYS A 37 -7.32 0.13 2.35
CA LYS A 37 -8.29 -0.83 1.82
C LYS A 37 -8.54 -0.60 0.34
N GLY A 38 -8.92 0.63 -0.02
CA GLY A 38 -9.27 1.01 -1.39
C GLY A 38 -8.16 0.71 -2.39
N ILE A 39 -6.91 1.05 -2.04
CA ILE A 39 -5.78 0.77 -2.93
C ILE A 39 -5.45 -0.72 -3.03
N THR A 40 -5.55 -1.47 -1.92
CA THR A 40 -5.30 -2.93 -1.93
C THR A 40 -6.30 -3.64 -2.84
N LEU A 41 -7.60 -3.34 -2.71
CA LEU A 41 -8.64 -3.93 -3.57
C LEU A 41 -8.46 -3.57 -5.05
N LYS A 42 -7.99 -2.35 -5.37
CA LYS A 42 -7.69 -1.95 -6.75
C LYS A 42 -6.48 -2.70 -7.32
N LEU A 43 -5.46 -2.95 -6.50
CA LEU A 43 -4.30 -3.75 -6.89
C LEU A 43 -4.66 -5.22 -7.12
N GLU A 44 -5.55 -5.78 -6.30
CA GLU A 44 -6.11 -7.13 -6.48
C GLU A 44 -6.89 -7.22 -7.80
N ALA A 45 -7.81 -6.29 -8.04
CA ALA A 45 -8.60 -6.23 -9.27
C ALA A 45 -7.72 -6.08 -10.53
N ALA A 46 -6.60 -5.35 -10.41
CA ALA A 46 -5.61 -5.19 -11.47
C ALA A 46 -4.62 -6.36 -11.59
N LYS A 47 -4.73 -7.39 -10.74
CA LYS A 47 -3.82 -8.55 -10.67
C LYS A 47 -2.35 -8.18 -10.44
N LEU A 48 -2.11 -7.05 -9.77
CA LEU A 48 -0.77 -6.60 -9.37
C LEU A 48 -0.31 -7.24 -8.06
N ILE A 49 -1.26 -7.68 -7.23
CA ILE A 49 -1.05 -8.47 -6.02
C ILE A 49 -2.02 -9.66 -6.01
N THR A 50 -1.83 -10.59 -5.07
CA THR A 50 -2.71 -11.75 -4.92
C THR A 50 -4.09 -11.32 -4.42
N GLU A 51 -5.16 -11.86 -5.00
CA GLU A 51 -6.53 -11.65 -4.52
C GLU A 51 -6.68 -12.14 -3.07
N GLY A 52 -7.38 -11.37 -2.22
CA GLY A 52 -7.51 -11.66 -0.79
C GLY A 52 -6.35 -11.14 0.08
N SER A 53 -5.44 -10.34 -0.47
CA SER A 53 -4.40 -9.64 0.30
C SER A 53 -4.99 -8.72 1.37
N TRP A 54 -6.10 -8.04 1.09
CA TRP A 54 -6.77 -7.20 2.09
C TRP A 54 -7.32 -8.04 3.24
N ASP A 55 -7.97 -9.15 2.93
CA ASP A 55 -8.53 -10.06 3.95
C ASP A 55 -7.41 -10.64 4.81
N TRP A 56 -6.31 -11.05 4.19
CA TRP A 56 -5.11 -11.48 4.91
C TRP A 56 -4.58 -10.37 5.84
N PHE A 57 -4.56 -9.10 5.41
CA PHE A 57 -4.20 -8.00 6.32
C PHE A 57 -5.14 -7.93 7.51
N CYS A 58 -6.45 -7.97 7.28
CA CYS A 58 -7.48 -7.93 8.34
C CYS A 58 -7.31 -9.06 9.35
N GLU A 59 -7.12 -10.30 8.88
CA GLU A 59 -6.91 -11.48 9.73
C GLU A 59 -5.62 -11.43 10.53
N ASN A 60 -4.58 -10.76 10.01
CA ASN A 60 -3.25 -10.72 10.61
C ASN A 60 -2.96 -9.41 11.37
N GLY A 61 -3.98 -8.75 11.93
CA GLY A 61 -3.84 -7.54 12.78
C GLY A 61 -4.18 -6.21 12.09
N GLY A 62 -4.60 -6.25 10.83
CA GLY A 62 -5.14 -5.11 10.09
C GLY A 62 -4.12 -4.01 9.77
N VAL A 63 -4.63 -2.92 9.19
CA VAL A 63 -3.92 -1.65 9.04
C VAL A 63 -4.48 -0.68 10.07
N THR A 64 -3.72 -0.41 11.14
CA THR A 64 -4.16 0.42 12.26
C THR A 64 -3.80 1.89 12.06
N VAL A 65 -4.45 2.76 12.84
CA VAL A 65 -4.11 4.19 12.88
C VAL A 65 -2.64 4.41 13.28
N ASP A 66 -2.11 3.59 14.18
CA ASP A 66 -0.71 3.71 14.61
C ASP A 66 0.27 3.29 13.51
N HIS A 67 -0.05 2.25 12.71
CA HIS A 67 0.73 1.93 11.51
C HIS A 67 0.76 3.12 10.53
N ILE A 68 -0.37 3.77 10.31
CA ILE A 68 -0.45 4.93 9.41
C ILE A 68 0.39 6.10 9.94
N LYS A 69 0.28 6.42 11.24
CA LYS A 69 1.08 7.46 11.88
C LYS A 69 2.57 7.18 11.76
N GLN A 70 3.00 5.96 12.10
CA GLN A 70 4.40 5.55 12.04
C GLN A 70 4.96 5.68 10.62
N VAL A 71 4.26 5.13 9.61
CA VAL A 71 4.73 5.19 8.22
C VAL A 71 4.86 6.64 7.73
N ARG A 72 3.92 7.52 8.11
CA ARG A 72 3.98 8.95 7.79
C ARG A 72 5.12 9.66 8.53
N GLN A 73 5.38 9.31 9.79
CA GLN A 73 6.51 9.84 10.56
C GLN A 73 7.85 9.42 9.98
N ASP A 74 8.03 8.13 9.66
CA ASP A 74 9.25 7.61 9.05
C ASP A 74 9.58 8.32 7.73
N ARG A 75 8.56 8.67 6.95
CA ARG A 75 8.72 9.42 5.69
C ARG A 75 9.26 10.82 5.91
N ILE A 76 8.90 11.47 7.02
CA ILE A 76 9.36 12.82 7.38
C ILE A 76 10.76 12.78 8.01
N GLY A 77 11.03 11.75 8.83
CA GLY A 77 12.31 11.57 9.53
C GLY A 77 13.46 11.07 8.66
N GLY A 78 13.20 10.65 7.42
CA GLY A 78 14.22 10.16 6.47
C GLY A 78 15.05 11.25 5.78
N ALA A 79 15.02 12.50 6.25
CA ALA A 79 15.87 13.60 5.79
C ALA A 79 16.94 13.94 6.85
N ALA A 80 17.80 12.96 7.18
CA ALA A 80 19.00 13.14 7.99
C ALA A 80 20.19 12.45 7.32
#